data_AF-A0A1D3MXB7-F1
#
_entry.id   AF-A0A1D3MXB7-F1
#
_cell.length_a   1.000
_cell.length_b   1.000
_cell.length_c   1.000
_cell.angle_alpha   90.00
_cell.angle_beta   90.00
_cell.angle_gamma   90.00
#
_symmetry.space_group_name_H-M   'P 1'
#
loop_
_entity.id
_entity.type
_entity.pdbx_description
1 polymer ?
#
loop_
_entity_poly.entity_id
_entity_poly.type
_entity_poly.pdbx_seq_one_letter_code
_entity_poly.pdbx_strand_id
1 'polypeptide(L)' 'MAVNKEKNTQILVTFTKEQVEQIENYWHENKLKNRNEAIRQLVEKGLSRK' A
#
# COMPACT_ATOMS: atom_id res chain seq x y z
N MET A 1 1.09 -0.49 -15.20
CA MET A 1 -0.32 -0.05 -15.19
C MET A 1 -0.36 1.43 -15.51
N ALA A 2 -1.07 1.84 -16.56
CA ALA A 2 -1.30 3.27 -16.80
C ALA A 2 -2.23 3.79 -15.69
N VAL A 3 -1.77 4.78 -14.92
CA VAL A 3 -2.54 5.39 -13.85
C VAL A 3 -3.22 6.64 -14.41
N ASN A 4 -4.54 6.75 -14.25
CA ASN A 4 -5.25 7.98 -14.58
C ASN A 4 -4.81 9.08 -13.60
N LYS A 5 -4.09 10.08 -14.11
CA LYS A 5 -3.49 11.17 -13.33
C LYS A 5 -4.50 12.23 -12.87
N GLU A 6 -5.70 12.28 -13.46
CA GLU A 6 -6.77 13.19 -13.01
C GLU A 6 -7.42 12.66 -11.72
N LYS A 7 -7.41 11.34 -11.53
CA LYS A 7 -8.04 10.68 -10.37
C LYS A 7 -7.06 10.25 -9.29
N ASN A 8 -5.76 10.15 -9.60
CA ASN A 8 -4.77 9.58 -8.68
C ASN A 8 -3.51 10.43 -8.66
N THR A 9 -2.96 10.63 -7.47
CA THR A 9 -1.66 11.25 -7.24
C THR A 9 -0.63 10.20 -6.87
N GLN A 10 0.56 10.26 -7.48
CA GLN A 10 1.69 9.41 -7.09
C GLN A 10 2.54 10.16 -6.07
N ILE A 11 2.83 9.50 -4.95
CA ILE A 11 3.61 10.07 -3.85
C ILE A 11 4.81 9.17 -3.59
N LEU A 12 6.00 9.76 -3.53
CA LEU A 12 7.21 9.07 -3.09
C LEU A 12 7.28 9.12 -1.57
N VAL A 13 7.40 7.97 -0.92
CA VAL A 13 7.50 7.86 0.54
C VAL A 13 8.63 6.91 0.90
N THR A 14 9.39 7.26 1.93
CA THR A 14 10.44 6.40 2.50
C THR A 14 9.86 5.64 3.69
N PHE A 15 10.02 4.31 3.67
CA PHE A 15 9.67 3.42 4.79
C PHE A 15 10.94 2.84 5.42
N THR A 16 10.88 2.48 6.70
CA THR A 16 11.95 1.66 7.30
C THR A 16 11.95 0.27 6.68
N LYS A 17 13.08 -0.44 6.75
CA LYS A 17 13.18 -1.83 6.23
C LYS A 17 12.15 -2.74 6.89
N GLU A 18 11.96 -2.62 8.19
CA GLU A 18 10.97 -3.38 8.96
C GLU A 18 9.54 -3.11 8.48
N GLN A 19 9.19 -1.85 8.20
CA GLN A 19 7.86 -1.51 7.66
C GLN A 19 7.66 -2.11 6.26
N VAL A 20 8.71 -2.15 5.43
CA VAL A 20 8.63 -2.80 4.12
C VAL A 20 8.38 -4.30 4.28
N GLU A 21 9.07 -4.98 5.19
CA GLU A 21 8.85 -6.41 5.46
C GLU A 21 7.42 -6.68 5.94
N GLN A 22 6.87 -5.84 6.82
CA GLN A 22 5.48 -5.95 7.26
C GLN A 22 4.48 -5.78 6.09
N ILE A 23 4.74 -4.84 5.18
CA ILE A 23 3.92 -4.64 3.98
C ILE A 23 3.99 -5.86 3.05
N GLU A 24 5.18 -6.44 2.83
CA GLU A 24 5.36 -7.63 1.99
C GLU A 24 4.65 -8.85 2.60
N ASN A 25 4.78 -9.08 3.90
CA ASN A 25 4.11 -10.18 4.58
C ASN A 25 2.59 -10.04 4.44
N TYR A 26 2.05 -8.84 4.70
CA TYR A 26 0.62 -8.57 4.51
C TYR A 26 0.18 -8.81 3.07
N TRP A 27 0.98 -8.40 2.08
CA TRP A 27 0.70 -8.64 0.67
C TRP A 27 0.57 -10.14 0.38
N HIS A 28 1.58 -10.92 0.74
CA HIS A 28 1.62 -12.35 0.43
C HIS A 28 0.55 -13.15 1.18
N GLU A 29 0.34 -12.87 2.47
CA GLU A 29 -0.68 -13.53 3.29
C GLU A 29 -2.10 -13.28 2.74
N ASN A 30 -2.39 -12.07 2.28
CA ASN A 30 -3.70 -11.70 1.73
C ASN A 30 -3.82 -11.97 0.22
N LYS A 31 -2.79 -12.56 -0.42
CA LYS A 31 -2.75 -12.91 -1.85
C LYS A 31 -3.17 -11.74 -2.76
N LEU A 32 -2.75 -10.52 -2.43
CA LEU A 32 -3.09 -9.33 -3.22
C LEU A 32 -2.33 -9.34 -4.55
N LYS A 33 -2.74 -8.53 -5.52
CA LYS A 33 -2.13 -8.57 -6.86
C LYS A 33 -0.79 -7.86 -6.91
N ASN A 34 -0.58 -6.86 -6.05
CA ASN A 34 0.64 -6.06 -5.99
C ASN A 34 0.80 -5.35 -4.64
N ARG A 35 2.03 -4.95 -4.34
CA ARG A 35 2.39 -4.14 -3.17
C ARG A 35 1.56 -2.86 -3.02
N ASN A 36 1.21 -2.19 -4.12
CA ASN A 36 0.42 -0.94 -4.05
C ASN A 36 -1.02 -1.17 -3.57
N GLU A 37 -1.59 -2.36 -3.79
CA GLU A 37 -2.88 -2.74 -3.20
C GLU A 37 -2.74 -3.00 -1.69
N ALA A 38 -1.67 -3.67 -1.28
CA ALA A 38 -1.35 -3.89 0.13
C ALA A 38 -1.23 -2.56 0.89
N ILE A 39 -0.43 -1.63 0.37
CA ILE A 39 -0.25 -0.30 0.96
C ILE A 39 -1.59 0.44 1.06
N ARG A 40 -2.41 0.44 0.00
CA ARG A 40 -3.72 1.11 0.02
C ARG A 40 -4.66 0.54 1.08
N GLN A 41 -4.78 -0.79 1.16
CA GLN A 41 -5.61 -1.42 2.18
C GLN A 41 -5.12 -1.13 3.61
N LEU A 42 -3.80 -1.12 3.83
CA LEU A 42 -3.22 -0.80 5.13
C LEU A 42 -3.50 0.67 5.53
N VAL A 43 -3.38 1.60 4.57
CA VAL A 43 -3.73 3.01 4.78
C VAL A 43 -5.21 3.17 5.09
N GLU A 44 -6.11 2.55 4.32
CA GLU A 44 -7.56 2.58 4.58
C GLU A 44 -7.90 2.00 5.95
N LYS A 45 -7.31 0.86 6.33
CA LYS A 45 -7.48 0.27 7.67
C LYS A 45 -7.02 1.22 8.76
N GLY A 46 -5.88 1.88 8.60
CA GLY A 46 -5.36 2.86 9.54
C GLY A 46 -6.27 4.10 9.68
N LEU A 47 -6.82 4.60 8.57
CA LEU A 47 -7.70 5.77 8.55
C LEU A 47 -9.12 5.47 9.03
N SER A 48 -9.61 4.24 8.86
CA SER A 48 -10.95 3.81 9.29
C SER A 48 -11.08 3.58 10.80
N ARG A 49 -9.97 3.49 11.53
CA ARG A 49 -9.94 3.34 12.99
C ARG A 49 -10.05 4.68 13.74
N LYS A 50 -10.38 5.75 13.04
CA LYS A 50 -10.56 7.11 13.58
C LYS A 50 -12.00 7.37 13.97
#